data_AF-A0A512PQM8-F1
#
_entry.id   AF-A0A512PQM8-F1
#
_cell.length_a   1.000
_cell.length_b   1.000
_cell.length_c   1.000
_cell.angle_alpha   90.00
_cell.angle_beta   90.00
_cell.angle_gamma   90.00
#
_symmetry.space_group_name_H-M   'P 1'
#
loop_
_entity.id
_entity.type
_entity.pdbx_description
1 polymer ?
#
loop_
_entity_poly.entity_id
_entity_poly.type
_entity_poly.pdbx_seq_one_letter_code
_entity_poly.pdbx_strand_id
1 'polypeptide(L)'
;MKKLRLLVLAALIVFGISLSMNPVEAQASSSTTTPKALRGTWYEYKGDKKFNVIKITTHSFTANGKTYTPSKSGYRKLQVSKWGSWYSFNKTSSDSKDLGQYKTKKKLIGGSYKNVLVKYKGVGTYHVFPTNKYYRNYSYSVLD
;
A
#
# COMPACT_ATOMS: atom_id res chain seq x y z
N MET A 1 33.41 -46.03 16.54
CA MET A 1 33.71 -44.60 16.26
C MET A 1 33.45 -44.12 14.83
N LYS A 2 33.44 -44.98 13.79
CA LYS A 2 33.20 -44.55 12.39
C LYS A 2 31.76 -44.08 12.11
N LYS A 3 30.75 -44.70 12.74
CA LYS A 3 29.33 -44.36 12.55
C LYS A 3 28.92 -43.01 13.17
N LEU A 4 29.55 -42.61 14.28
CA LEU A 4 29.31 -41.33 14.94
C LEU A 4 29.92 -40.16 14.16
N ARG A 5 31.09 -40.36 13.52
CA ARG A 5 31.71 -39.36 12.63
C ARG A 5 30.88 -39.12 11.36
N LEU A 6 30.23 -40.16 10.83
CA LEU A 6 29.34 -40.03 9.67
C LEU A 6 28.06 -39.22 10.00
N LEU A 7 27.51 -39.42 11.21
CA LEU A 7 26.32 -38.68 11.67
C LEU A 7 26.62 -37.20 11.93
N VAL A 8 27.79 -36.86 12.47
CA VAL A 8 28.21 -35.46 12.67
C VAL A 8 28.48 -34.77 11.33
N LEU A 9 29.04 -35.48 10.34
CA LEU A 9 29.29 -34.93 9.01
C LEU A 9 27.98 -34.70 8.21
N ALA A 10 27.00 -35.60 8.35
CA ALA A 10 25.69 -35.46 7.73
C ALA A 10 24.88 -34.29 8.35
N ALA A 11 25.00 -34.07 9.67
CA ALA A 11 24.35 -32.95 10.35
C ALA A 11 24.91 -31.58 9.92
N LEU A 12 26.23 -31.48 9.64
CA LEU A 12 26.88 -30.26 9.16
C LEU A 12 26.49 -29.89 7.73
N ILE A 13 26.20 -30.86 6.85
CA ILE A 13 25.76 -30.60 5.48
C ILE A 13 24.32 -30.08 5.45
N VAL A 14 23.46 -30.54 6.36
CA VAL A 14 22.07 -30.04 6.47
C VAL A 14 22.02 -28.64 7.08
N PHE A 15 22.91 -28.31 8.02
CA PHE A 15 23.00 -26.96 8.61
C PHE A 15 23.74 -25.94 7.73
N GLY A 16 24.63 -26.40 6.83
CA GLY A 16 25.41 -25.54 5.93
C GLY A 16 24.63 -24.94 4.76
N ILE A 17 23.49 -25.55 4.39
CA ILE A 17 22.67 -25.09 3.25
C ILE A 17 21.66 -24.00 3.68
N SER A 18 21.42 -23.82 4.98
CA SER A 18 20.44 -22.85 5.51
C SER A 18 20.95 -21.40 5.64
N LEU A 19 22.20 -21.09 5.26
CA LEU A 19 22.79 -19.75 5.47
C LEU A 19 23.03 -18.92 4.20
N SER A 20 22.60 -19.35 3.02
CA SER A 20 22.75 -18.58 1.77
C SER A 20 21.44 -18.06 1.17
N MET A 21 20.41 -17.85 1.99
CA MET A 21 19.37 -16.90 1.63
C MET A 21 19.79 -15.54 2.15
N ASN A 22 20.66 -14.86 1.40
CA ASN A 22 20.73 -13.41 1.49
C ASN A 22 19.28 -12.91 1.34
N PRO A 23 18.72 -12.15 2.30
CA PRO A 23 17.61 -11.31 1.94
C PRO A 23 18.19 -10.40 0.87
N VAL A 24 17.82 -10.64 -0.39
CA VAL A 24 17.82 -9.56 -1.37
C VAL A 24 16.88 -8.54 -0.74
N GLU A 25 17.45 -7.59 0.01
CA GLU A 25 16.84 -6.32 0.29
C GLU A 25 16.61 -5.70 -1.09
N ALA A 26 15.53 -6.13 -1.74
CA ALA A 26 15.01 -5.48 -2.91
C ALA A 26 14.65 -4.09 -2.40
N GLN A 27 15.59 -3.15 -2.52
CA GLN A 27 15.31 -1.74 -2.43
C GLN A 27 14.25 -1.48 -3.50
N ALA A 28 12.99 -1.58 -3.11
CA ALA A 28 11.87 -1.33 -3.98
C ALA A 28 12.08 0.09 -4.50
N SER A 29 12.46 0.20 -5.78
CA SER A 29 12.89 1.47 -6.37
C SER A 29 11.75 2.47 -6.19
N SER A 30 11.95 3.45 -5.32
CA SER A 30 10.92 4.44 -5.06
C SER A 30 10.87 5.39 -6.26
N SER A 31 9.74 5.41 -6.96
CA SER A 31 9.48 6.36 -8.04
C SER A 31 8.87 7.64 -7.49
N THR A 32 9.13 8.75 -8.18
CA THR A 32 8.46 10.04 -7.98
C THR A 32 7.23 10.19 -8.88
N THR A 33 6.96 9.20 -9.73
CA THR A 33 5.83 9.16 -10.65
C THR A 33 4.74 8.24 -10.11
N THR A 34 3.53 8.76 -9.98
CA THR A 34 2.39 7.96 -9.52
C THR A 34 1.90 7.00 -10.63
N PRO A 35 1.39 5.80 -10.29
CA PRO A 35 0.90 4.86 -11.28
C PRO A 35 -0.35 5.40 -11.97
N LYS A 36 -0.42 5.29 -13.31
CA LYS A 36 -1.56 5.75 -14.12
C LYS A 36 -2.91 5.24 -13.58
N ALA A 37 -2.96 3.98 -13.16
CA ALA A 37 -4.17 3.34 -12.64
C ALA A 37 -4.74 4.00 -11.37
N LEU A 38 -3.92 4.68 -10.56
CA LEU A 38 -4.35 5.33 -9.32
C LEU A 38 -4.70 6.82 -9.50
N ARG A 39 -4.36 7.41 -10.64
CA ARG A 39 -4.57 8.83 -10.90
C ARG A 39 -6.06 9.15 -10.95
N GLY A 40 -6.43 10.31 -10.43
CA GLY A 40 -7.81 10.76 -10.34
C GLY A 40 -8.11 11.47 -9.03
N THR A 41 -9.37 11.85 -8.87
CA THR A 41 -9.92 12.40 -7.62
C THR A 41 -10.88 11.37 -7.04
N TRP A 42 -10.71 11.06 -5.77
CA TRP A 42 -11.37 9.96 -5.10
C TRP A 42 -12.03 10.45 -3.81
N TYR A 43 -13.24 9.99 -3.55
CA TYR A 43 -14.10 10.51 -2.49
C TYR A 43 -14.53 9.39 -1.56
N GLU A 44 -14.36 9.55 -0.25
CA GLU A 44 -14.97 8.70 0.77
C GLU A 44 -15.93 9.54 1.59
N TYR A 45 -17.17 9.07 1.74
CA TYR A 45 -18.16 9.74 2.58
C TYR A 45 -17.87 9.53 4.06
N LYS A 46 -17.92 10.61 4.84
CA LYS A 46 -17.62 10.60 6.28
C LYS A 46 -18.83 10.85 7.17
N GLY A 47 -20.03 10.93 6.59
CA GLY A 47 -21.21 11.43 7.31
C GLY A 47 -21.35 12.94 7.14
N ASP A 48 -22.50 13.48 7.54
CA ASP A 48 -22.77 14.93 7.63
C ASP A 48 -22.41 15.74 6.39
N LYS A 49 -22.64 15.18 5.19
CA LYS A 49 -22.30 15.81 3.90
C LYS A 49 -20.78 16.08 3.73
N LYS A 50 -19.93 15.49 4.57
CA LYS A 50 -18.46 15.62 4.53
C LYS A 50 -17.82 14.46 3.77
N PHE A 51 -16.71 14.75 3.11
CA PHE A 51 -15.95 13.80 2.32
C PHE A 51 -14.46 13.88 2.62
N ASN A 52 -13.83 12.72 2.79
CA ASN A 52 -12.40 12.58 2.60
C ASN A 52 -12.12 12.63 1.09
N VAL A 53 -11.15 13.44 0.68
CA VAL A 53 -10.77 13.59 -0.72
C VAL A 53 -9.30 13.25 -0.90
N ILE A 54 -9.03 12.35 -1.85
CA ILE A 54 -7.68 12.02 -2.30
C ILE A 54 -7.56 12.42 -3.77
N LYS A 55 -6.57 13.23 -4.11
CA LYS A 55 -6.24 13.56 -5.49
C LYS A 55 -4.85 13.04 -5.83
N ILE A 56 -4.74 12.25 -6.89
CA ILE A 56 -3.49 11.67 -7.35
C ILE A 56 -3.27 12.12 -8.79
N THR A 57 -2.17 12.82 -9.04
CA THR A 57 -1.71 13.21 -10.38
C THR A 57 -0.36 12.55 -10.67
N THR A 58 0.18 12.72 -11.88
CA THR A 58 1.47 12.14 -12.28
C THR A 58 2.58 12.37 -11.24
N HIS A 59 2.64 13.56 -10.63
CA HIS A 59 3.69 13.95 -9.68
C HIS A 59 3.13 14.57 -8.39
N SER A 60 1.88 14.27 -8.04
CA SER A 60 1.34 14.71 -6.75
C SER A 60 0.40 13.70 -6.14
N PHE A 61 0.39 13.70 -4.82
CA PHE A 61 -0.63 13.08 -3.99
C PHE A 61 -1.16 14.15 -3.04
N THR A 62 -2.47 14.31 -2.95
CA THR A 62 -3.10 15.27 -2.03
C THR A 62 -4.15 14.55 -1.21
N ALA A 63 -4.07 14.67 0.12
CA ALA A 63 -5.06 14.15 1.05
C ALA A 63 -5.13 15.04 2.30
N ASN A 64 -6.34 15.21 2.84
CA ASN A 64 -6.58 16.01 4.06
C ASN A 64 -5.97 17.43 3.99
N GLY A 65 -6.08 18.10 2.83
CA GLY A 65 -5.52 19.44 2.60
C GLY A 65 -4.00 19.50 2.46
N LYS A 66 -3.28 18.38 2.59
CA LYS A 66 -1.83 18.29 2.43
C LYS A 66 -1.47 17.76 1.05
N THR A 67 -0.49 18.38 0.39
CA THR A 67 0.01 17.97 -0.93
C THR A 67 1.46 17.54 -0.83
N TYR A 68 1.75 16.41 -1.47
CA TYR A 68 3.04 15.73 -1.52
C TYR A 68 3.52 15.73 -2.96
N THR A 69 4.74 16.23 -3.21
CA THR A 69 5.33 16.29 -4.55
C THR A 69 6.82 15.92 -4.50
N PRO A 70 7.43 15.50 -5.63
CA PRO A 70 8.85 15.14 -5.68
C PRO A 70 9.80 16.27 -5.29
N SER A 71 9.39 17.52 -5.51
CA SER A 71 10.16 18.74 -5.22
C SER A 71 10.12 19.16 -3.74
N LYS A 72 9.20 18.62 -2.94
CA LYS A 72 9.18 18.87 -1.50
C LYS A 72 10.29 18.08 -0.79
N SER A 73 10.62 18.48 0.43
CA SER A 73 11.59 17.81 1.30
C SER A 73 10.91 17.04 2.44
N GLY A 74 11.69 16.17 3.10
CA GLY A 74 11.24 15.39 4.25
C GLY A 74 10.00 14.53 3.95
N TYR A 75 9.10 14.43 4.93
CA TYR A 75 7.88 13.61 4.83
C TYR A 75 6.89 14.09 3.75
N ARG A 76 7.06 15.31 3.23
CA ARG A 76 6.23 15.85 2.14
C ARG A 76 6.78 15.50 0.75
N LYS A 77 8.00 14.96 0.67
CA LYS A 77 8.58 14.47 -0.58
C LYS A 77 7.81 13.24 -1.04
N LEU A 78 7.24 13.29 -2.25
CA LEU A 78 6.48 12.17 -2.80
C LEU A 78 7.43 11.02 -3.17
N GLN A 79 7.16 9.84 -2.62
CA GLN A 79 7.82 8.59 -2.94
C GLN A 79 6.76 7.50 -3.13
N VAL A 80 6.90 6.72 -4.18
CA VAL A 80 5.97 5.63 -4.52
C VAL A 80 6.76 4.35 -4.70
N SER A 81 6.39 3.30 -3.97
CA SER A 81 6.94 1.96 -4.17
C SER A 81 5.82 0.97 -4.49
N LYS A 82 6.16 -0.08 -5.25
CA LYS A 82 5.21 -1.13 -5.63
C LYS A 82 5.49 -2.39 -4.81
N TRP A 83 4.44 -3.03 -4.31
CA TRP A 83 4.50 -4.32 -3.64
C TRP A 83 3.34 -5.19 -4.09
N GLY A 84 3.62 -6.20 -4.92
CA GLY A 84 2.59 -6.99 -5.60
C GLY A 84 1.65 -6.11 -6.44
N SER A 85 0.34 -6.19 -6.17
CA SER A 85 -0.69 -5.35 -6.81
C SER A 85 -0.91 -3.99 -6.14
N TRP A 86 -0.17 -3.69 -5.07
CA TRP A 86 -0.35 -2.49 -4.24
C TRP A 86 0.77 -1.49 -4.49
N TYR A 87 0.46 -0.22 -4.24
CA TYR A 87 1.40 0.88 -4.29
C TYR A 87 1.41 1.61 -2.95
N SER A 88 2.58 1.70 -2.34
CA SER A 88 2.77 2.42 -1.08
C SER A 88 3.23 3.84 -1.38
N PHE A 89 2.65 4.81 -0.69
CA PHE A 89 3.00 6.22 -0.81
C PHE A 89 3.69 6.68 0.48
N ASN A 90 4.89 7.24 0.36
CA ASN A 90 5.70 7.74 1.47
C ASN A 90 5.84 6.75 2.63
N LYS A 91 5.99 5.46 2.31
CA LYS A 91 6.12 4.39 3.30
C LYS A 91 7.24 4.71 4.29
N THR A 92 6.92 4.72 5.58
CA THR A 92 7.86 5.04 6.66
C THR A 92 7.36 4.37 7.94
N SER A 93 8.22 4.24 8.96
CA SER A 93 7.86 3.66 10.26
C SER A 93 6.92 4.55 11.08
N SER A 94 6.67 5.78 10.64
CA SER A 94 5.79 6.73 11.33
C SER A 94 4.42 6.80 10.65
N ASP A 95 3.39 6.30 11.33
CA ASP A 95 2.01 6.27 10.83
C ASP A 95 1.47 7.66 10.41
N SER A 96 1.93 8.72 11.08
CA SER A 96 1.51 10.10 10.75
C SER A 96 2.13 10.65 9.46
N LYS A 97 3.17 9.97 8.95
CA LYS A 97 3.92 10.33 7.74
C LYS A 97 3.69 9.34 6.59
N ASP A 98 3.24 8.11 6.89
CA ASP A 98 2.84 7.11 5.90
C ASP A 98 1.47 7.47 5.29
N LEU A 99 1.41 7.57 3.96
CA LEU A 99 0.16 7.88 3.27
C LEU A 99 -0.71 6.63 3.07
N GLY A 100 -0.10 5.46 3.14
CA GLY A 100 -0.73 4.15 3.09
C GLY A 100 -0.52 3.45 1.76
N GLN A 101 -1.17 2.31 1.65
CA GLN A 101 -1.06 1.41 0.50
C GLN A 101 -2.36 1.41 -0.29
N TYR A 102 -2.23 1.55 -1.60
CA TYR A 102 -3.35 1.79 -2.50
C TYR A 102 -3.35 0.85 -3.70
N LYS A 103 -4.55 0.50 -4.15
CA LYS A 103 -4.78 -0.09 -5.48
C LYS A 103 -6.14 0.34 -5.99
N THR A 104 -6.38 0.18 -7.28
CA THR A 104 -7.73 0.25 -7.84
C THR A 104 -8.37 -1.12 -7.93
N LYS A 105 -9.71 -1.16 -7.82
CA LYS A 105 -10.51 -2.35 -8.11
C LYS A 105 -11.90 -1.96 -8.59
N LYS A 106 -12.64 -2.93 -9.13
CA LYS A 106 -14.09 -2.78 -9.35
C LYS A 106 -14.85 -3.09 -8.06
N LYS A 107 -15.87 -2.30 -7.73
CA LYS A 107 -16.80 -2.55 -6.62
C LYS A 107 -18.22 -2.18 -7.02
N LEU A 108 -19.20 -2.99 -6.61
CA LEU A 108 -20.62 -2.69 -6.78
C LEU A 108 -21.00 -1.50 -5.88
N ILE A 109 -21.44 -0.40 -6.49
CA ILE A 109 -21.86 0.84 -5.83
C ILE A 109 -23.15 1.29 -6.50
N GLY A 110 -24.24 1.38 -5.73
CA GLY A 110 -25.55 1.78 -6.25
C GLY A 110 -26.00 0.94 -7.45
N GLY A 111 -25.86 -0.38 -7.39
CA GLY A 111 -26.32 -1.31 -8.44
C GLY A 111 -25.42 -1.43 -9.68
N SER A 112 -24.27 -0.75 -9.74
CA SER A 112 -23.34 -0.91 -10.87
C SER A 112 -21.88 -0.98 -10.43
N TYR A 113 -21.06 -1.71 -11.20
CA TYR A 113 -19.62 -1.83 -10.91
C TYR A 113 -18.88 -0.54 -11.25
N LYS A 114 -18.32 0.11 -10.23
CA LYS A 114 -17.50 1.31 -10.37
C LYS A 114 -16.04 1.01 -10.11
N ASN A 115 -15.15 1.74 -10.77
CA ASN A 115 -13.74 1.74 -10.41
C ASN A 115 -13.57 2.54 -9.12
N VAL A 116 -12.87 1.98 -8.14
CA VAL A 116 -12.64 2.60 -6.83
C VAL A 116 -11.17 2.51 -6.47
N LEU A 117 -10.66 3.55 -5.80
CA LEU A 117 -9.40 3.49 -5.09
C LEU A 117 -9.65 2.84 -3.73
N VAL A 118 -8.80 1.91 -3.37
CA VAL A 118 -8.85 1.21 -2.10
C VAL A 118 -7.60 1.53 -1.31
N LYS A 119 -7.75 1.95 -0.05
CA LYS A 119 -6.65 2.08 0.91
C LYS A 119 -6.68 0.91 1.89
N TYR A 120 -5.56 0.21 2.04
CA TYR A 120 -5.40 -0.82 3.07
C TYR A 120 -5.45 -0.19 4.48
N LYS A 121 -6.11 -0.87 5.42
CA LYS A 121 -6.23 -0.41 6.81
C LYS A 121 -6.13 -1.60 7.79
N GLY A 122 -5.07 -2.40 7.66
CA GLY A 122 -4.87 -3.58 8.50
C GLY A 122 -5.70 -4.79 8.05
N VAL A 123 -5.68 -5.85 8.86
CA VAL A 123 -6.22 -7.16 8.49
C VAL A 123 -7.71 -7.04 8.14
N GLY A 124 -8.05 -7.39 6.90
CA GLY A 124 -9.44 -7.46 6.43
C GLY A 124 -10.16 -6.13 6.24
N THR A 125 -9.58 -4.97 6.59
CA THR A 125 -10.30 -3.68 6.51
C THR A 125 -9.76 -2.77 5.42
N TYR A 126 -10.69 -2.09 4.72
CA TYR A 126 -10.37 -1.26 3.58
C TYR A 126 -11.24 -0.01 3.51
N HIS A 127 -10.60 1.12 3.28
CA HIS A 127 -11.30 2.33 2.87
C HIS A 127 -11.54 2.31 1.36
N VAL A 128 -12.74 2.70 0.94
CA VAL A 128 -13.16 2.71 -0.46
C VAL A 128 -13.46 4.13 -0.89
N PHE A 129 -12.77 4.58 -1.92
CA PHE A 129 -12.92 5.91 -2.49
C PHE A 129 -13.36 5.79 -3.97
N PRO A 130 -14.65 5.90 -4.29
CA PRO A 130 -15.13 6.07 -5.67
C PRO A 130 -14.70 7.39 -6.30
N THR A 131 -14.78 7.45 -7.64
CA THR A 131 -14.53 8.69 -8.42
C THR A 131 -15.64 9.72 -8.30
N ASN A 132 -16.86 9.32 -7.94
CA ASN A 132 -18.00 10.21 -7.77
C ASN A 132 -18.33 10.34 -6.28
N LYS A 133 -18.92 11.47 -5.90
CA LYS A 133 -19.46 11.64 -4.55
C LYS A 133 -20.71 10.79 -4.38
N TYR A 134 -20.70 9.93 -3.38
CA TYR A 134 -21.87 9.19 -2.93
C TYR A 134 -22.10 9.52 -1.45
N TYR A 135 -23.31 9.90 -1.06
CA TYR A 135 -23.66 10.22 0.32
C TYR A 135 -23.93 8.96 1.17
N ARG A 136 -23.14 7.90 0.93
CA ARG A 136 -23.17 6.64 1.66
C ARG A 136 -21.75 6.12 1.79
N ASN A 137 -21.41 5.60 2.98
CA ASN A 137 -20.11 5.00 3.21
C ASN A 137 -20.08 3.57 2.62
N TYR A 138 -19.13 3.31 1.71
CA TYR A 138 -18.89 2.00 1.09
C TYR A 138 -17.62 1.32 1.61
N SER A 139 -16.90 1.95 2.53
CA SER A 139 -15.78 1.35 3.27
C SER A 139 -16.31 0.25 4.19
N TYR A 140 -15.50 -0.78 4.45
CA TYR A 140 -15.92 -1.93 5.23
C TYR A 140 -14.77 -2.47 6.07
N SER A 141 -15.13 -3.07 7.20
CA SER A 141 -14.26 -3.86 8.06
C SER A 141 -14.71 -5.31 7.94
N VAL A 142 -13.80 -6.24 7.65
CA VAL A 142 -14.06 -7.68 7.81
C VAL A 142 -13.58 -8.06 9.21
N LEU A 143 -14.26 -7.57 10.23
CA LEU A 143 -14.12 -8.00 11.63
C LEU A 143 -15.47 -7.72 12.29
N ASP A 144 -16.26 -8.78 12.45
CA ASP A 144 -17.06 -8.98 13.66
C ASP A 144 -16.13 -9.62 14.71
#